data_AF-A0A7L2HS52-F1
#
_entry.id   AF-A0A7L2HS52-F1
#
_cell.length_a   1.000
_cell.length_b   1.000
_cell.length_c   1.000
_cell.angle_alpha   90.00
_cell.angle_beta   90.00
_cell.angle_gamma   90.00
#
_symmetry.space_group_name_H-M   'P 1'
#
loop_
_entity.id
_entity.type
_entity.pdbx_description
1 polymer ?
#
loop_
_entity_poly.entity_id
_entity_poly.type
_entity_poly.pdbx_seq_one_letter_code
_entity_poly.pdbx_strand_id
1 'polypeptide(L)'
;MAVYKVKVATGDILKAGTKNSISITLVGSRGESRQTTIKHWFLPGSEKDLTVHCEQDLGPIVLIRLHKWRLFLEDAWFCKDVRVTAPDGTLYRFPCYLWLEGVITLEVREGSGRKKLVDDELEILKEHRRQELEARQEAYQWKIFAEGWPRCLNVDSVLDLDSNVQFSCVRATDFKGALIFQKTSHLLTGFLSKSTSWKSLDEMRSIFSRSKGREIGGCLVCPPP
;
A
#
# COMPACT_ATOMS: atom_id res chain seq x y z
N MET A 1 28.28 -18.03 15.09
CA MET A 1 26.83 -18.24 14.86
C MET A 1 26.06 -17.04 15.39
N ALA A 2 25.41 -16.30 14.50
CA ALA A 2 24.54 -15.18 14.83
C ALA A 2 23.08 -15.58 14.61
N VAL A 3 22.18 -15.13 15.50
CA VAL A 3 20.75 -15.45 15.45
C VAL A 3 19.96 -14.16 15.35
N TYR A 4 19.18 -14.02 14.28
CA TYR A 4 18.29 -12.89 14.06
C TYR A 4 16.84 -13.33 14.25
N LYS A 5 16.08 -12.54 15.01
CA LYS A 5 14.64 -12.76 15.16
C LYS A 5 13.91 -11.84 14.20
N VAL A 6 13.15 -12.41 13.29
CA VAL A 6 12.40 -11.70 12.26
C VAL A 6 10.92 -11.79 12.58
N LYS A 7 10.21 -10.67 12.48
CA LYS A 7 8.76 -10.59 12.57
C LYS A 7 8.21 -10.00 11.28
N VAL A 8 7.28 -10.70 10.64
CA VAL A 8 6.65 -10.25 9.40
C VAL A 8 5.18 -9.98 9.67
N ALA A 9 4.75 -8.73 9.48
CA ALA A 9 3.37 -8.31 9.67
C ALA A 9 2.64 -8.25 8.32
N THR A 10 1.49 -8.93 8.24
CA THR A 10 0.56 -8.81 7.12
C THR A 10 -0.47 -7.73 7.45
N GLY A 11 -0.84 -6.89 6.47
CA GLY A 11 -1.87 -5.88 6.73
C GLY A 11 -3.23 -6.49 7.04
N ASP A 12 -4.07 -5.71 7.69
CA ASP A 12 -5.42 -6.07 8.18
C ASP A 12 -6.52 -5.82 7.13
N ILE A 13 -6.13 -5.48 5.91
CA ILE A 13 -7.05 -5.20 4.80
C ILE A 13 -7.63 -6.51 4.28
N LEU A 14 -8.87 -6.46 3.80
CA LEU A 14 -9.53 -7.62 3.19
C LEU A 14 -8.69 -8.18 2.02
N LYS A 15 -8.48 -9.51 2.04
CA LYS A 15 -7.61 -10.25 1.11
C LYS A 15 -6.11 -9.89 1.14
N ALA A 16 -5.62 -9.26 2.22
CA ALA A 16 -4.19 -9.00 2.41
C ALA A 16 -3.33 -10.25 2.61
N GLY A 17 -3.93 -11.39 2.98
CA GLY A 17 -3.23 -12.64 3.27
C GLY A 17 -2.85 -13.45 2.03
N THR A 18 -1.93 -14.39 2.19
CA THR A 18 -1.47 -15.29 1.13
C THR A 18 -1.29 -16.72 1.61
N LYS A 19 -1.52 -17.67 0.70
CA LYS A 19 -1.17 -19.09 0.87
C LYS A 19 0.10 -19.48 0.11
N ASN A 20 0.69 -18.55 -0.64
CA ASN A 20 1.94 -18.75 -1.36
C ASN A 20 3.14 -18.77 -0.40
N SER A 21 4.27 -19.28 -0.90
CA SER A 21 5.49 -19.42 -0.09
C SER A 21 6.19 -18.08 0.00
N ILE A 22 6.38 -17.58 1.22
CA ILE A 22 7.16 -16.37 1.48
C ILE A 22 8.48 -16.76 2.13
N SER A 23 9.56 -16.18 1.65
CA SER A 23 10.90 -16.35 2.23
C SER A 23 11.60 -15.02 2.33
N ILE A 24 12.56 -14.94 3.26
CA ILE A 24 13.30 -13.72 3.54
C ILE A 24 14.80 -13.96 3.47
N THR A 25 15.51 -12.97 2.95
CA THR A 25 16.97 -12.85 3.00
C THR A 25 17.32 -11.56 3.71
N LEU A 26 18.18 -11.64 4.73
CA LEU A 26 18.69 -10.48 5.45
C LEU A 26 19.99 -10.01 4.80
N VAL A 27 20.11 -8.72 4.55
CA VAL A 27 21.29 -8.12 3.91
C VAL A 27 21.88 -7.10 4.87
N GLY A 28 23.05 -7.42 5.42
CA GLY A 28 23.80 -6.56 6.31
C GLY A 28 25.06 -5.99 5.66
N SER A 29 25.70 -5.05 6.35
CA SER A 29 26.92 -4.41 5.83
C SER A 29 28.11 -5.36 5.66
N ARG A 30 28.09 -6.54 6.27
CA ARG A 30 29.18 -7.54 6.21
C ARG A 30 28.81 -8.83 5.50
N GLY A 31 27.60 -8.94 4.96
CA GLY A 31 27.16 -10.12 4.22
C GLY A 31 25.66 -10.33 4.27
N GLU A 32 25.23 -11.47 3.75
CA GLU A 32 23.83 -11.82 3.58
C GLU A 32 23.51 -13.15 4.26
N SER A 33 22.28 -13.31 4.75
CA SER A 33 21.81 -14.60 5.23
C SER A 33 21.49 -15.54 4.07
N ARG A 34 21.36 -16.84 4.35
CA ARG A 34 20.66 -17.74 3.43
C ARG A 34 19.17 -17.37 3.37
N GLN A 35 18.54 -17.64 2.24
CA GLN A 35 17.11 -17.50 2.06
C GLN A 35 16.40 -18.45 3.04
N THR A 36 15.52 -17.89 3.88
CA THR A 36 14.80 -18.66 4.90
C THR A 36 13.29 -18.55 4.66
N THR A 37 12.65 -19.69 4.42
CA THR A 37 11.20 -19.77 4.17
C THR A 37 10.42 -19.67 5.46
N ILE A 38 9.42 -18.79 5.47
CA ILE A 38 8.47 -18.64 6.57
C ILE A 38 7.44 -19.76 6.41
N LYS A 39 7.44 -20.68 7.35
CA LYS A 39 6.44 -21.75 7.40
C LYS A 39 5.09 -21.10 7.71
N HIS A 40 4.00 -21.67 7.18
CA HIS A 40 2.59 -21.27 7.37
C HIS A 40 2.02 -20.21 6.41
N TRP A 41 0.69 -20.20 6.32
CA TRP A 41 -0.07 -19.21 5.58
C TRP A 41 -0.12 -17.87 6.33
N PHE A 42 -0.15 -16.79 5.57
CA PHE A 42 -0.33 -15.43 6.08
C PHE A 42 -1.80 -15.08 6.02
N LEU A 43 -2.40 -14.81 7.18
CA LEU A 43 -3.77 -14.31 7.27
C LEU A 43 -3.74 -12.78 7.36
N PRO A 44 -4.80 -12.09 6.88
CA PRO A 44 -4.95 -10.66 7.12
C PRO A 44 -4.80 -10.32 8.61
N GLY A 45 -4.01 -9.29 8.91
CA GLY A 45 -3.75 -8.82 10.28
C GLY A 45 -2.85 -9.74 11.12
N SER A 46 -2.32 -10.83 10.54
CA SER A 46 -1.44 -11.74 11.27
C SER A 46 0.02 -11.29 11.28
N GLU A 47 0.71 -11.67 12.35
CA GLU A 47 2.16 -11.51 12.51
C GLU A 47 2.81 -12.89 12.57
N LYS A 48 3.94 -13.06 11.89
CA LYS A 48 4.71 -14.31 11.85
C LYS A 48 6.12 -14.09 12.35
N ASP A 49 6.51 -14.87 13.35
CA ASP A 49 7.86 -14.90 13.86
C ASP A 49 8.70 -15.97 13.14
N LEU A 50 9.94 -15.62 12.81
CA LEU A 50 10.94 -16.49 12.20
C LEU A 50 12.28 -16.27 12.89
N THR A 51 13.06 -17.34 13.04
CA THR A 51 14.46 -17.24 13.47
C THR A 51 15.37 -17.56 12.29
N VAL A 52 16.29 -16.63 11.98
CA VAL A 52 17.28 -16.78 10.91
C VAL A 52 18.65 -17.04 11.53
N HIS A 53 19.23 -18.20 11.22
CA HIS A 53 20.54 -18.61 11.70
C HIS A 53 21.61 -18.26 10.66
N CYS A 54 22.63 -17.52 11.08
CA CYS A 54 23.76 -17.12 10.24
C CYS A 54 25.06 -17.68 10.82
N GLU A 55 25.98 -18.07 9.95
CA GLU A 55 27.31 -18.57 10.35
C GLU A 55 28.10 -17.46 11.06
N GLN A 56 28.02 -16.25 10.51
CA GLN A 56 28.67 -15.02 10.99
C GLN A 56 27.64 -13.90 11.22
N ASP A 57 28.02 -12.89 12.00
CA ASP A 57 27.20 -11.68 12.20
C ASP A 57 27.28 -10.78 10.95
N LEU A 58 26.12 -10.55 10.33
CA LEU A 58 25.90 -9.76 9.12
C LEU A 58 26.19 -8.26 9.33
N GLY A 59 26.32 -7.82 10.58
CA GLY A 59 26.48 -6.42 10.93
C GLY A 59 25.15 -5.66 10.87
N PRO A 60 25.20 -4.31 10.79
CA PRO A 60 24.01 -3.51 10.56
C PRO A 60 23.21 -4.00 9.38
N ILE A 61 21.94 -4.36 9.62
CA ILE A 61 21.03 -4.80 8.56
C ILE A 61 20.54 -3.56 7.82
N VAL A 62 20.80 -3.52 6.51
CA VAL A 62 20.53 -2.35 5.66
C VAL A 62 19.38 -2.58 4.71
N LEU A 63 19.19 -3.84 4.30
CA LEU A 63 18.18 -4.28 3.35
C LEU A 63 17.59 -5.62 3.80
N ILE A 64 16.35 -5.87 3.38
CA ILE A 64 15.78 -7.21 3.37
C ILE A 64 15.30 -7.52 1.96
N ARG A 65 15.32 -8.80 1.59
CA ARG A 65 14.66 -9.30 0.38
C ARG A 65 13.52 -10.23 0.77
N LEU A 66 12.32 -9.89 0.36
CA LEU A 66 11.12 -10.71 0.49
C LEU A 66 10.86 -11.40 -0.84
N HIS A 67 10.92 -12.72 -0.86
CA HIS A 67 10.63 -13.51 -2.05
C HIS A 67 9.28 -14.19 -1.89
N LYS A 68 8.38 -13.93 -2.85
CA LYS A 68 7.09 -14.61 -2.98
C LYS A 68 7.20 -15.62 -4.11
N TRP A 69 6.92 -16.88 -3.80
CA TRP A 69 6.90 -17.98 -4.77
C TRP A 69 5.53 -18.65 -4.80
N ARG A 70 5.05 -18.96 -6.00
CA ARG A 70 3.75 -19.60 -6.21
C ARG A 70 3.78 -21.06 -5.77
N LEU A 71 2.80 -21.47 -4.94
CA LEU A 71 2.60 -22.86 -4.55
C LEU A 71 1.45 -23.52 -5.31
N PHE A 72 0.27 -22.90 -5.33
CA PHE A 72 -0.93 -23.49 -5.94
C PHE A 72 -1.66 -22.48 -6.84
N LEU A 73 -2.34 -21.52 -6.21
CA LEU A 73 -3.07 -20.46 -6.88
C LEU A 73 -2.33 -19.14 -6.73
N GLU A 74 -2.41 -18.31 -7.77
CA GLU A 74 -1.89 -16.97 -7.71
C GLU A 74 -2.75 -16.14 -6.76
N ASP A 75 -2.11 -15.48 -5.80
CA ASP A 75 -2.73 -14.51 -4.90
C ASP A 75 -1.80 -13.32 -4.70
N ALA A 76 -2.38 -12.20 -4.25
CA ALA A 76 -1.64 -11.02 -3.85
C ALA A 76 -1.41 -11.06 -2.34
N TRP A 77 -0.25 -10.59 -1.87
CA TRP A 77 0.06 -10.49 -0.45
C TRP A 77 0.37 -9.05 -0.07
N PHE A 78 -0.31 -8.50 0.92
CA PHE A 78 0.01 -7.15 1.42
C PHE A 78 0.91 -7.24 2.65
N CYS A 79 2.19 -6.95 2.46
CA CYS A 79 3.17 -6.88 3.53
C CYS A 79 3.13 -5.48 4.17
N LYS A 80 2.85 -5.43 5.48
CA LYS A 80 2.79 -4.17 6.22
C LYS A 80 4.18 -3.71 6.63
N ASP A 81 4.86 -4.51 7.45
CA ASP A 81 6.21 -4.23 7.93
C ASP A 81 6.95 -5.52 8.26
N VAL A 82 8.28 -5.42 8.26
CA VAL A 82 9.17 -6.45 8.77
C VAL A 82 10.05 -5.85 9.85
N ARG A 83 10.20 -6.56 10.96
CA ARG A 83 11.08 -6.18 12.07
C ARG A 83 12.14 -7.24 12.26
N VAL A 84 13.39 -6.80 12.38
CA VAL A 84 14.54 -7.69 12.56
C VAL A 84 15.26 -7.28 13.85
N THR A 85 15.32 -8.19 14.82
CA THR A 85 16.15 -8.04 16.02
C THR A 85 17.46 -8.78 15.80
N ALA A 86 18.57 -8.05 15.81
CA ALA A 86 19.92 -8.57 15.71
C ALA A 86 20.38 -9.23 17.02
N PRO A 87 21.48 -10.02 16.99
CA PRO A 87 21.99 -10.72 18.18
C PRO A 87 22.36 -9.79 19.35
N ASP A 88 22.76 -8.56 19.02
CA ASP A 88 23.08 -7.49 19.98
C ASP A 88 21.84 -6.81 20.59
N GLY A 89 20.63 -7.20 20.17
CA GLY A 89 19.37 -6.61 20.59
C GLY A 89 18.93 -5.41 19.75
N THR A 90 19.72 -4.97 18.76
CA THR A 90 19.35 -3.85 17.88
C THR A 90 18.14 -4.22 17.04
N LEU A 91 17.14 -3.33 17.03
CA LEU A 91 15.90 -3.49 16.27
C LEU A 91 15.94 -2.66 14.99
N TYR A 92 15.86 -3.35 13.85
CA TYR A 92 15.75 -2.76 12.51
C TYR A 92 14.29 -2.86 12.04
N ARG A 93 13.77 -1.80 11.42
CA ARG A 93 12.37 -1.74 10.94
C ARG A 93 12.34 -1.51 9.44
N PHE A 94 11.59 -2.33 8.73
CA PHE A 94 11.46 -2.29 7.28
C PHE A 94 9.98 -2.04 6.93
N PRO A 95 9.54 -0.77 6.82
CA PRO A 95 8.19 -0.45 6.40
C PRO A 95 8.02 -0.86 4.94
N CYS A 96 7.15 -1.84 4.68
CA CYS A 96 6.89 -2.31 3.33
C CYS A 96 5.69 -1.55 2.77
N TYR A 97 4.50 -1.76 3.36
CA TYR A 97 3.22 -1.21 2.90
C TYR A 97 2.95 -1.43 1.41
N LEU A 98 3.31 -2.62 0.90
CA LEU A 98 3.23 -2.97 -0.52
C LEU A 98 2.51 -4.31 -0.72
N TRP A 99 1.78 -4.40 -1.81
CA TRP A 99 1.26 -5.61 -2.43
C TRP A 99 2.38 -6.29 -3.24
N LEU A 100 2.59 -7.57 -2.95
CA LEU A 100 3.44 -8.47 -3.72
C LEU A 100 2.54 -9.40 -4.53
N GLU A 101 2.61 -9.28 -5.84
CA GLU A 101 1.82 -10.05 -6.81
C GLU A 101 2.74 -10.90 -7.67
N GLY A 102 2.27 -12.07 -8.09
CA GLY A 102 3.08 -12.96 -8.90
C GLY A 102 4.23 -13.60 -8.12
N VAL A 103 5.21 -14.09 -8.89
CA VAL A 103 6.52 -14.50 -8.39
C VAL A 103 7.42 -13.29 -8.43
N ILE A 104 7.76 -12.73 -7.26
CA ILE A 104 8.48 -11.46 -7.14
C ILE A 104 9.48 -11.51 -5.98
N THR A 105 10.59 -10.78 -6.16
CA THR A 105 11.51 -10.43 -5.08
C THR A 105 11.40 -8.94 -4.82
N LEU A 106 10.95 -8.58 -3.62
CA LEU A 106 10.87 -7.20 -3.15
C LEU A 106 12.07 -6.91 -2.25
N GLU A 107 12.85 -5.89 -2.60
CA GLU A 107 13.90 -5.35 -1.74
C GLU A 107 13.37 -4.16 -0.94
N VAL A 108 13.60 -4.16 0.37
CA VAL A 108 13.11 -3.10 1.28
C VAL A 108 14.24 -2.61 2.15
N ARG A 109 14.37 -1.29 2.24
CA ARG A 109 15.36 -0.61 3.08
C ARG A 109 14.91 -0.48 4.52
N GLU A 110 15.91 -0.38 5.38
CA GLU A 110 15.70 0.02 6.76
C GLU A 110 15.08 1.43 6.81
N GLY A 111 13.99 1.56 7.54
CA GLY A 111 13.12 2.74 7.54
C GLY A 111 13.24 3.61 8.79
N SER A 112 14.31 3.50 9.59
CA SER A 112 14.46 4.30 10.81
C SER A 112 14.60 5.81 10.54
N GLY A 113 14.63 6.28 9.29
CA GLY A 113 14.58 7.71 8.95
C GLY A 113 15.76 8.53 9.48
N ARG A 114 16.80 7.87 9.98
CA ARG A 114 17.98 8.50 10.62
C ARG A 114 19.04 8.96 9.63
N LYS A 115 19.02 8.42 8.40
CA LYS A 115 19.93 8.81 7.31
C LYS A 115 19.13 9.30 6.13
N LYS A 116 19.54 10.42 5.53
CA LYS A 116 18.96 10.85 4.25
C LYS A 116 19.52 9.95 3.16
N LEU A 117 18.77 9.79 2.07
CA LEU A 117 19.22 9.00 0.90
C LEU A 117 20.53 9.53 0.28
N VAL A 118 20.84 10.82 0.51
CA VAL A 118 22.09 11.46 0.07
C VAL A 118 23.30 10.97 0.89
N ASP A 119 23.04 10.46 2.10
CA ASP A 119 24.06 9.99 3.04
C ASP A 119 24.32 8.47 2.88
N ASP A 120 23.85 7.84 1.78
CA ASP A 120 24.08 6.44 1.47
C ASP A 120 25.56 6.22 1.09
N GLU A 121 26.36 5.71 2.04
CA GLU A 121 27.78 5.41 1.83
C GLU A 121 27.99 4.05 1.15
N LEU A 122 27.09 3.09 1.38
CA LEU A 122 27.21 1.72 0.87
C LEU A 122 26.72 1.64 -0.59
N GLU A 123 27.56 1.08 -1.47
CA GLU A 123 27.24 0.94 -2.89
C GLU A 123 25.96 0.13 -3.15
N ILE A 124 25.67 -0.88 -2.32
CA ILE A 124 24.42 -1.65 -2.42
C ILE A 124 23.17 -0.78 -2.23
N LEU A 125 23.25 0.23 -1.35
CA LEU A 125 22.16 1.18 -1.15
C LEU A 125 22.09 2.16 -2.33
N LYS A 126 23.21 2.64 -2.87
CA LYS A 126 23.16 3.51 -4.05
C LYS A 126 22.53 2.79 -5.25
N GLU A 127 22.94 1.56 -5.49
CA GLU A 127 22.47 0.76 -6.61
C GLU A 127 20.98 0.40 -6.49
N HIS A 128 20.54 -0.05 -5.31
CA HIS A 128 19.12 -0.26 -5.04
C HIS A 128 18.31 1.02 -5.32
N ARG A 129 18.85 2.21 -5.03
CA ARG A 129 18.10 3.46 -5.19
C ARG A 129 17.92 3.80 -6.66
N ARG A 130 18.99 3.60 -7.42
CA ARG A 130 19.02 3.81 -8.86
C ARG A 130 17.99 2.91 -9.55
N GLN A 131 18.01 1.61 -9.24
CA GLN A 131 17.06 0.64 -9.80
C GLN A 131 15.61 0.94 -9.41
N GLU A 132 15.36 1.28 -8.14
CA GLU A 132 14.02 1.66 -7.68
C GLU A 132 13.50 2.89 -8.43
N LEU A 133 14.32 3.93 -8.59
CA LEU A 133 13.93 5.16 -9.29
C LEU A 133 13.69 4.92 -10.78
N GLU A 134 14.55 4.14 -11.43
CA GLU A 134 14.41 3.76 -12.84
C GLU A 134 13.08 3.03 -13.07
N ALA A 135 12.80 1.98 -12.27
CA ALA A 135 11.55 1.24 -12.34
C ALA A 135 10.31 2.14 -12.08
N ARG A 136 10.39 3.07 -11.12
CA ARG A 136 9.29 4.00 -10.84
C ARG A 136 9.07 5.02 -11.95
N GLN A 137 10.12 5.53 -12.57
CA GLN A 137 10.00 6.47 -13.70
C GLN A 137 9.41 5.79 -14.93
N GLU A 138 9.73 4.52 -15.14
CA GLU A 138 9.14 3.71 -16.19
C GLU A 138 7.66 3.39 -15.91
N ALA A 139 7.32 2.99 -14.68
CA ALA A 139 5.95 2.64 -14.31
C ALA A 139 5.00 3.87 -14.23
N TYR A 140 5.50 5.02 -13.80
CA TYR A 140 4.69 6.23 -13.56
C TYR A 140 5.06 7.36 -14.52
N GLN A 141 4.64 7.20 -15.78
CA GLN A 141 4.86 8.21 -16.81
C GLN A 141 3.77 9.29 -16.82
N TRP A 142 4.09 10.45 -17.40
CA TRP A 142 3.18 11.57 -17.52
C TRP A 142 2.57 11.66 -18.92
N LYS A 143 1.27 11.96 -19.02
CA LYS A 143 0.59 12.37 -20.26
C LYS A 143 -0.06 13.75 -20.14
N ILE A 144 -0.33 14.35 -21.28
CA ILE A 144 -1.10 15.60 -21.37
C ILE A 144 -2.57 15.20 -21.46
N PHE A 145 -3.38 15.60 -20.48
CA PHE A 145 -4.82 15.34 -20.50
C PHE A 145 -5.54 16.24 -21.49
N ALA A 146 -5.25 17.55 -21.43
CA ALA A 146 -5.76 18.57 -22.34
C ALA A 146 -4.74 19.72 -22.44
N GLU A 147 -4.77 20.47 -23.53
CA GLU A 147 -3.87 21.60 -23.74
C GLU A 147 -4.07 22.67 -22.64
N GLY A 148 -2.96 23.17 -22.08
CA GLY A 148 -2.98 24.13 -20.97
C GLY A 148 -3.24 23.53 -19.58
N TRP A 149 -3.58 22.24 -19.47
CA TRP A 149 -3.77 21.58 -18.17
C TRP A 149 -2.47 21.00 -17.61
N PRO A 150 -2.33 20.89 -16.27
CA PRO A 150 -1.26 20.11 -15.66
C PRO A 150 -1.23 18.69 -16.23
N ARG A 151 -0.03 18.12 -16.38
CA ARG A 151 0.12 16.72 -16.79
C ARG A 151 -0.51 15.80 -15.76
N CYS A 152 -1.00 14.65 -16.21
CA CYS A 152 -1.55 13.60 -15.37
C CYS A 152 -0.83 12.27 -15.61
N LEU A 153 -1.14 11.26 -14.79
CA LEU A 153 -0.58 9.93 -14.93
C LEU A 153 -0.97 9.32 -16.29
N ASN A 154 -0.01 8.70 -16.97
CA ASN A 154 -0.20 8.06 -18.27
C ASN A 154 -0.92 6.71 -18.15
N VAL A 155 -2.18 6.75 -17.73
CA VAL A 155 -3.04 5.59 -17.53
C VAL A 155 -4.45 5.91 -18.03
N ASP A 156 -5.06 4.96 -18.74
CA ASP A 156 -6.40 5.15 -19.33
C ASP A 156 -7.51 4.58 -18.43
N SER A 157 -7.23 3.53 -17.66
CA SER A 157 -8.16 2.91 -16.72
C SER A 157 -7.56 2.72 -15.33
N VAL A 158 -8.41 2.84 -14.30
CA VAL A 158 -8.04 2.52 -12.90
C VAL A 158 -7.59 1.05 -12.76
N LEU A 159 -8.01 0.17 -13.67
CA LEU A 159 -7.61 -1.24 -13.68
C LEU A 159 -6.16 -1.46 -14.16
N ASP A 160 -5.61 -0.52 -14.92
CA ASP A 160 -4.25 -0.61 -15.46
C ASP A 160 -3.20 -0.07 -14.47
N LEU A 161 -3.65 0.47 -13.35
CA LEU A 161 -2.79 0.96 -12.29
C LEU A 161 -2.10 -0.20 -11.56
N ASP A 162 -0.88 0.04 -11.09
CA ASP A 162 -0.23 -0.87 -10.16
C ASP A 162 -1.06 -1.02 -8.86
N SER A 163 -1.15 -2.25 -8.33
CA SER A 163 -1.98 -2.55 -7.16
C SER A 163 -1.59 -1.76 -5.90
N ASN A 164 -0.35 -1.26 -5.82
CA ASN A 164 0.11 -0.40 -4.73
C ASN A 164 -0.48 1.01 -4.79
N VAL A 165 -0.98 1.45 -5.94
CA VAL A 165 -1.62 2.77 -6.11
C VAL A 165 -3.13 2.68 -6.33
N GLN A 166 -3.68 1.47 -6.52
CA GLN A 166 -5.12 1.26 -6.58
C GLN A 166 -5.80 1.45 -5.21
N PHE A 167 -7.11 1.72 -5.25
CA PHE A 167 -7.92 1.65 -4.04
C PHE A 167 -7.92 0.24 -3.47
N SER A 168 -7.86 0.13 -2.14
CA SER A 168 -8.16 -1.14 -1.48
C SER A 168 -9.56 -1.61 -1.88
N CYS A 169 -9.77 -2.93 -1.94
CA CYS A 169 -11.07 -3.49 -2.33
C CYS A 169 -12.23 -2.91 -1.51
N VAL A 170 -12.02 -2.67 -0.20
CA VAL A 170 -12.99 -2.03 0.70
C VAL A 170 -13.31 -0.59 0.26
N ARG A 171 -12.30 0.23 0.00
CA ARG A 171 -12.53 1.61 -0.48
C ARG A 171 -13.18 1.64 -1.86
N ALA A 172 -12.82 0.71 -2.74
CA ALA A 172 -13.45 0.58 -4.05
C ALA A 172 -14.93 0.18 -3.93
N THR A 173 -15.28 -0.74 -3.02
CA THR A 173 -16.67 -1.12 -2.77
C THR A 173 -17.47 0.00 -2.11
N ASP A 174 -16.88 0.71 -1.15
CA ASP A 174 -17.54 1.84 -0.47
C ASP A 174 -17.82 2.98 -1.45
N PHE A 175 -16.84 3.32 -2.29
CA PHE A 175 -16.99 4.36 -3.30
C PHE A 175 -18.03 4.00 -4.37
N LYS A 176 -17.98 2.77 -4.89
CA LYS A 176 -18.99 2.28 -5.85
C LYS A 176 -20.38 2.20 -5.22
N GLY A 177 -20.47 1.75 -3.97
CA GLY A 177 -21.71 1.69 -3.20
C GLY A 177 -22.32 3.08 -3.01
N ALA A 178 -21.51 4.06 -2.63
CA ALA A 178 -21.92 5.46 -2.49
C ALA A 178 -22.41 6.04 -3.84
N LEU A 179 -21.69 5.80 -4.94
CA LEU A 179 -22.08 6.22 -6.28
C LEU A 179 -23.40 5.58 -6.74
N ILE A 180 -23.57 4.26 -6.50
CA ILE A 180 -24.81 3.55 -6.83
C ILE A 180 -25.95 4.13 -6.01
N PHE A 181 -25.78 4.32 -4.70
CA PHE A 181 -26.79 4.90 -3.82
C PHE A 181 -27.19 6.32 -4.23
N GLN A 182 -26.22 7.17 -4.55
CA GLN A 182 -26.49 8.51 -5.08
C GLN A 182 -27.26 8.43 -6.40
N LYS A 183 -26.79 7.62 -7.36
CA LYS A 183 -27.44 7.48 -8.66
C LYS A 183 -28.86 6.93 -8.54
N THR A 184 -29.10 5.91 -7.70
CA THR A 184 -30.45 5.38 -7.46
C THR A 184 -31.33 6.38 -6.74
N SER A 185 -30.82 7.13 -5.75
CA SER A 185 -31.55 8.23 -5.12
C SER A 185 -31.94 9.31 -6.13
N HIS A 186 -31.01 9.75 -7.00
CA HIS A 186 -31.27 10.72 -8.06
C HIS A 186 -32.23 10.18 -9.15
N LEU A 187 -32.20 8.88 -9.45
CA LEU A 187 -33.15 8.23 -10.36
C LEU A 187 -34.55 8.13 -9.73
N LEU A 188 -34.65 7.67 -8.48
CA LEU A 188 -35.91 7.50 -7.75
C LEU A 188 -36.59 8.85 -7.41
N THR A 189 -35.81 9.92 -7.29
CA THR A 189 -36.32 11.30 -7.17
C THR A 189 -36.76 11.90 -8.51
N GLY A 190 -36.59 11.18 -9.64
CA GLY A 190 -36.97 11.62 -10.98
C GLY A 190 -36.07 12.73 -11.55
N PHE A 191 -34.91 12.96 -10.94
CA PHE A 191 -33.99 14.03 -11.32
C PHE A 191 -33.25 13.73 -12.63
N LEU A 192 -32.81 12.48 -12.82
CA LEU A 192 -31.99 12.07 -13.98
C LEU A 192 -32.81 11.71 -15.23
N SER A 193 -34.14 11.64 -15.12
CA SER A 193 -35.07 11.28 -16.21
C SER A 193 -35.85 12.45 -16.78
N LYS A 194 -35.71 13.67 -16.23
CA LYS A 194 -36.33 14.89 -16.76
C LYS A 194 -35.40 15.56 -17.78
N SER A 195 -35.83 15.58 -19.04
CA SER A 195 -35.17 16.31 -20.12
C SER A 195 -35.67 17.76 -20.28
N THR A 196 -36.63 18.19 -19.45
CA THR A 196 -37.27 19.51 -19.54
C THR A 196 -36.88 20.42 -18.38
N SER A 197 -36.92 21.74 -18.64
CA SER A 197 -36.62 22.75 -17.62
C SER A 197 -37.64 22.73 -16.47
N TRP A 198 -37.18 23.12 -15.28
CA TRP A 198 -38.01 23.28 -14.09
C TRP A 198 -39.11 24.31 -14.34
N LYS A 199 -40.33 24.01 -13.92
CA LYS A 199 -41.49 24.89 -14.10
C LYS A 199 -41.57 25.96 -13.00
N SER A 200 -40.93 25.72 -11.85
CA SER A 200 -40.84 26.68 -10.74
C SER A 200 -39.70 26.36 -9.76
N LEU A 201 -39.35 27.32 -8.91
CA LEU A 201 -38.40 27.11 -7.80
C LEU A 201 -38.92 26.12 -6.75
N ASP A 202 -40.24 25.99 -6.59
CA ASP A 202 -40.85 25.04 -5.66
C ASP A 202 -40.68 23.59 -6.14
N GLU A 203 -40.75 23.36 -7.46
CA GLU A 203 -40.46 22.05 -8.05
C GLU A 203 -39.01 21.64 -7.77
N MET A 204 -38.07 22.59 -7.87
CA MET A 204 -36.66 22.37 -7.52
C MET A 204 -36.51 22.05 -6.01
N ARG A 205 -37.15 22.82 -5.13
CA ARG A 205 -37.13 22.58 -3.68
C ARG A 205 -37.64 21.20 -3.27
N SER A 206 -38.64 20.67 -3.97
CA SER A 206 -39.22 19.35 -3.67
C SER A 206 -38.21 18.19 -3.80
N ILE A 207 -37.15 18.38 -4.57
CA ILE A 207 -36.09 17.39 -4.77
C ILE A 207 -35.00 17.54 -3.71
N PHE A 208 -34.57 18.78 -3.42
CA PHE A 208 -33.56 19.05 -2.41
C PHE A 208 -34.05 18.87 -0.97
N SER A 209 -35.37 18.99 -0.72
CA SER A 209 -35.94 18.71 0.60
C SER A 209 -35.84 17.23 1.00
N ARG A 210 -35.74 16.32 0.02
CA ARG A 210 -35.62 14.87 0.23
C ARG A 210 -34.18 14.40 0.43
N SER A 211 -33.20 15.21 0.02
CA SER A 211 -31.77 14.92 0.14
C SER A 211 -31.10 15.73 1.25
N LYS A 212 -31.87 16.30 2.20
CA LYS A 212 -31.35 17.07 3.33
C LYS A 212 -30.26 16.24 4.03
N GLY A 213 -29.01 16.49 3.67
CA GLY A 213 -27.86 15.98 4.41
C GLY A 213 -28.03 16.48 5.84
N ARG A 214 -27.61 15.68 6.82
CA ARG A 214 -27.30 16.24 8.14
C ARG A 214 -26.47 17.48 7.89
N GLU A 215 -26.97 18.64 8.29
CA GLU A 215 -26.12 19.81 8.43
C GLU A 215 -24.92 19.33 9.26
N ILE A 216 -23.72 19.48 8.73
CA ILE A 216 -22.51 19.47 9.54
C ILE A 216 -22.49 20.84 10.25
N GLY A 217 -23.53 21.08 11.05
CA GLY A 217 -23.78 22.29 11.83
C GLY A 217 -23.48 21.94 13.28
N GLY A 218 -22.19 21.97 13.60
CA GLY A 218 -21.68 21.70 14.93
C GLY A 218 -20.21 22.08 15.01
N CYS A 219 -19.86 23.29 14.55
CA CYS A 219 -18.65 23.93 15.07
C CYS A 219 -18.81 23.98 16.59
N LEU A 220 -17.98 23.21 17.30
CA LEU A 220 -17.70 23.46 18.71
C LEU A 220 -17.18 24.90 18.79
N VAL A 221 -18.07 25.81 19.17
CA VAL A 221 -17.71 27.14 19.59
C VAL A 221 -16.91 26.96 20.87
N CYS A 222 -15.59 27.15 20.81
CA CYS A 222 -14.79 27.39 22.00
C CYS A 222 -15.31 28.67 22.67
N PRO A 223 -15.53 28.69 24.00
CA PRO A 223 -15.85 29.94 24.67
C PRO A 223 -14.64 30.87 24.64
N PRO A 224 -14.84 32.20 24.49
CA PRO A 224 -13.76 33.19 24.55
C PRO A 224 -13.20 33.31 25.99
N PRO A 225 -12.00 33.91 26.15
CA PRO A 225 -11.15 33.78 27.34
C PRO A 225 -11.75 34.29 28.64
#